data_AF-A0A4P9YKB3-F1
#
_entry.id   AF-A0A4P9YKB3-F1
#
_cell.length_a   1.000
_cell.length_b   1.000
_cell.length_c   1.000
_cell.angle_alpha   90.00
_cell.angle_beta   90.00
_cell.angle_gamma   90.00
#
_symmetry.space_group_name_H-M   'P 1'
#
loop_
_entity.id
_entity.type
_entity.pdbx_description
1 polymer ?
#
loop_
_entity_poly.entity_id
_entity_poly.type
_entity_poly.pdbx_seq_one_letter_code
_entity_poly.pdbx_strand_id
1 'polypeptide(L)'
;ADANGFESEAYEFISQSFLIYEEYVSDSKSQLKCFTSILTHLSKVKYFSSENYDILSSRCLLYASRMLKKSDQCRALASTAYIFQKSDNKKLLDCLQRSLKAADSVMDSSESSLLFIEILNHYIYFNEKLPLVVTEKHIHNLTELIQTNLKDSSND
;
A
#
# COMPACT_ATOMS: atom_id res chain seq x y z
N ALA A 1 -9.37 14.16 17.84
CA ALA A 1 -10.58 13.33 18.03
C ALA A 1 -10.19 11.93 18.51
N ASP A 2 -9.52 11.11 17.68
CA ASP A 2 -9.09 9.74 18.05
C ASP A 2 -8.37 9.65 19.41
N ALA A 3 -7.30 10.43 19.62
CA ALA A 3 -6.54 10.40 20.88
C ALA A 3 -7.34 10.80 22.14
N ASN A 4 -8.51 11.43 21.97
CA ASN A 4 -9.41 11.83 23.06
C ASN A 4 -10.61 10.87 23.21
N GLY A 5 -10.65 9.77 22.47
CA GLY A 5 -11.76 8.80 22.49
C GLY A 5 -13.01 9.24 21.72
N PHE A 6 -12.92 10.31 20.93
CA PHE A 6 -14.01 10.80 20.07
C PHE A 6 -14.01 10.05 18.73
N GLU A 7 -14.41 8.78 18.77
CA GLU A 7 -14.39 7.88 17.61
C GLU A 7 -15.31 8.37 16.49
N SER A 8 -16.55 8.76 16.80
CA SER A 8 -17.54 9.19 15.81
C SER A 8 -17.05 10.39 15.00
N GLU A 9 -16.49 11.40 15.68
CA GLU A 9 -15.97 12.62 15.05
C GLU A 9 -14.71 12.32 14.25
N ALA A 10 -13.83 11.45 14.76
CA ALA A 10 -12.64 11.03 14.03
C ALA A 10 -13.01 10.25 12.76
N TYR A 11 -14.00 9.36 12.84
CA TYR A 11 -14.52 8.61 11.71
C TYR A 11 -15.12 9.55 10.66
N GLU A 12 -15.89 10.55 11.10
CA GLU A 12 -16.47 11.55 10.21
C GLU A 12 -15.37 12.35 9.49
N PHE A 13 -14.34 12.80 10.20
CA PHE A 13 -13.23 13.53 9.56
C PHE A 13 -12.49 12.71 8.50
N ILE A 14 -12.26 11.41 8.75
CA ILE A 14 -11.63 10.54 7.75
C ILE A 14 -12.60 10.29 6.59
N SER A 15 -13.88 10.09 6.86
CA SER A 15 -14.91 9.90 5.83
C SER A 15 -15.03 11.12 4.91
N GLN A 16 -15.02 12.33 5.47
CA GLN A 16 -14.99 13.58 4.71
C GLN A 16 -13.70 13.71 3.89
N SER A 17 -12.55 13.26 4.40
CA SER A 17 -11.32 13.25 3.61
C SER A 17 -11.41 12.35 2.37
N PHE A 18 -12.14 11.23 2.47
CA PHE A 18 -12.40 10.37 1.31
C PHE A 18 -13.36 11.01 0.31
N LEU A 19 -14.39 11.73 0.77
CA LEU A 19 -15.29 12.47 -0.12
C LEU A 19 -14.53 13.56 -0.89
N ILE A 20 -13.69 14.34 -0.20
CA ILE A 20 -12.87 15.37 -0.83
C ILE A 20 -11.92 14.76 -1.87
N TYR A 21 -11.34 13.60 -1.55
CA TYR A 21 -10.51 12.86 -2.49
C TYR A 21 -11.28 12.47 -3.75
N GLU A 22 -12.49 11.93 -3.62
CA GLU A 22 -13.32 11.50 -4.74
C GLU A 22 -13.81 12.67 -5.61
N GLU A 23 -14.25 13.77 -4.98
CA GLU A 23 -14.87 14.89 -5.66
C GLU A 23 -13.85 15.83 -6.32
N TYR A 24 -12.70 16.05 -5.68
CA TYR A 24 -11.77 17.12 -6.08
C TYR A 24 -10.41 16.63 -6.58
N VAL A 25 -10.04 15.36 -6.39
CA VAL A 25 -8.73 14.82 -6.80
C VAL A 25 -8.86 13.97 -8.07
N SER A 26 -8.96 14.65 -9.21
CA SER A 26 -9.02 14.02 -10.54
C SER A 26 -7.64 13.89 -11.22
N ASP A 27 -6.67 14.72 -10.84
CA ASP A 27 -5.31 14.69 -11.42
C ASP A 27 -4.49 13.51 -10.89
N SER A 28 -4.12 12.60 -11.80
CA SER A 28 -3.29 11.42 -11.49
C SER A 28 -1.98 11.75 -10.76
N LYS A 29 -1.36 12.91 -11.02
CA LYS A 29 -0.10 13.30 -10.35
C LYS A 29 -0.29 13.60 -8.86
N SER A 30 -1.50 13.96 -8.48
CA SER A 30 -1.86 14.35 -7.11
C SER A 30 -2.54 13.21 -6.35
N GLN A 31 -3.17 12.27 -7.04
CA GLN A 31 -3.88 11.11 -6.46
C GLN A 31 -3.03 10.34 -5.45
N LEU A 32 -1.83 9.90 -5.83
CA LEU A 32 -0.98 9.12 -4.94
C LEU A 32 -0.62 9.89 -3.66
N LYS A 33 -0.33 11.19 -3.78
CA LYS A 33 0.04 12.04 -2.62
C LYS A 33 -1.14 12.21 -1.67
N CYS A 34 -2.32 12.56 -2.20
CA CYS A 34 -3.54 12.71 -1.40
C CYS A 34 -3.94 11.39 -0.73
N PHE A 35 -3.90 10.29 -1.48
CA PHE A 35 -4.16 8.95 -0.96
C PHE A 35 -3.21 8.58 0.19
N THR A 36 -1.90 8.79 0.00
CA THR A 36 -0.89 8.49 1.01
C THR A 36 -1.10 9.33 2.27
N SER A 37 -1.55 10.57 2.14
CA SER A 37 -1.92 11.41 3.29
C SER A 37 -3.07 10.79 4.09
N ILE A 38 -4.17 10.39 3.43
CA ILE A 38 -5.32 9.76 4.10
C ILE A 38 -4.91 8.46 4.79
N LEU A 39 -4.17 7.61 4.06
CA LEU A 39 -3.65 6.34 4.56
C LEU A 39 -2.76 6.51 5.79
N THR A 40 -1.88 7.52 5.79
CA THR A 40 -0.99 7.83 6.91
C THR A 40 -1.75 8.28 8.16
N HIS A 41 -2.88 8.97 7.99
CA HIS A 41 -3.74 9.31 9.13
C HIS A 41 -4.44 8.07 9.66
N LEU A 42 -5.01 7.23 8.79
CA LEU A 42 -5.67 5.99 9.19
C LEU A 42 -4.71 5.02 9.89
N SER A 43 -3.45 4.91 9.47
CA SER A 43 -2.46 4.03 10.12
C SER A 43 -2.07 4.45 11.54
N LYS A 44 -2.33 5.72 11.90
CA LYS A 44 -2.02 6.29 13.22
C LYS A 44 -3.19 6.24 14.20
N VAL A 45 -4.41 5.98 13.71
CA VAL A 45 -5.60 5.81 14.54
C VAL A 45 -5.41 4.63 15.49
N LYS A 46 -5.81 4.79 16.75
CA LYS A 46 -5.61 3.77 17.80
C LYS A 46 -6.89 3.28 18.46
N TYR A 47 -7.94 4.10 18.50
CA TYR A 47 -9.11 3.85 19.34
C TYR A 47 -10.37 3.50 18.54
N PHE A 48 -10.23 3.19 17.25
CA PHE A 48 -11.38 2.77 16.45
C PHE A 48 -11.76 1.34 16.81
N SER A 49 -13.07 1.08 16.79
CA SER A 49 -13.61 -0.26 16.73
C SER A 49 -13.09 -1.00 15.49
N SER A 50 -12.99 -2.33 15.60
CA SER A 50 -12.54 -3.17 14.48
C SER A 50 -13.42 -2.98 13.24
N GLU A 51 -14.72 -2.79 13.44
CA GLU A 51 -15.70 -2.57 12.35
C GLU A 51 -15.42 -1.27 11.61
N ASN A 52 -15.34 -0.14 12.31
CA ASN A 52 -15.05 1.15 11.68
C ASN A 52 -13.68 1.17 11.01
N TYR A 53 -12.68 0.57 11.64
CA TYR A 53 -11.34 0.46 11.06
C TYR A 53 -11.35 -0.37 9.76
N ASP A 54 -12.06 -1.49 9.75
CA ASP A 54 -12.15 -2.37 8.58
C ASP A 54 -12.89 -1.72 7.41
N ILE A 55 -13.93 -0.94 7.68
CA ILE A 55 -14.66 -0.18 6.65
C ILE A 55 -13.71 0.80 5.95
N LEU A 56 -13.03 1.66 6.72
CA LEU A 56 -12.13 2.67 6.17
C LEU A 56 -10.92 2.04 5.49
N SER A 57 -10.36 0.97 6.05
CA SER A 57 -9.22 0.25 5.48
C SER A 57 -9.59 -0.41 4.14
N SER A 58 -10.78 -0.99 4.05
CA SER A 58 -11.29 -1.57 2.80
C SER A 58 -11.50 -0.50 1.73
N ARG A 59 -11.92 0.71 2.12
CA ARG A 59 -12.03 1.86 1.21
C ARG A 59 -10.67 2.33 0.71
N CYS A 60 -9.65 2.41 1.57
CA CYS A 60 -8.26 2.67 1.16
C CYS A 60 -7.76 1.64 0.13
N LEU A 61 -7.98 0.35 0.40
CA LEU A 61 -7.59 -0.71 -0.53
C LEU A 61 -8.28 -0.56 -1.88
N LEU A 62 -9.56 -0.21 -1.91
CA LEU A 62 -10.30 0.03 -3.15
C LEU A 62 -9.66 1.15 -3.99
N TYR A 63 -9.30 2.27 -3.36
CA TYR A 63 -8.65 3.37 -4.08
C TYR A 63 -7.26 3.02 -4.57
N ALA A 64 -6.42 2.38 -3.74
CA ALA A 64 -5.12 1.88 -4.17
C ALA A 64 -5.26 0.98 -5.40
N SER A 65 -6.28 0.13 -5.42
CA SER A 65 -6.58 -0.79 -6.52
C SER A 65 -7.05 -0.10 -7.81
N ARG A 66 -7.58 1.12 -7.73
CA ARG A 66 -8.18 1.84 -8.86
C ARG A 66 -7.27 2.94 -9.43
N MET A 67 -6.07 3.09 -8.89
CA MET A 67 -5.08 4.01 -9.47
C MET A 67 -4.85 3.70 -10.95
N LEU A 68 -4.93 4.74 -11.79
CA LEU A 68 -4.86 4.59 -13.25
C LEU A 68 -3.46 4.19 -13.72
N LYS A 69 -2.43 4.80 -13.15
CA LYS A 69 -1.03 4.49 -13.47
C LYS A 69 -0.58 3.28 -12.67
N LYS A 70 0.05 2.31 -13.34
CA LYS A 70 0.53 1.07 -12.72
C LYS A 70 1.62 1.29 -11.68
N SER A 71 2.51 2.24 -11.89
CA SER A 71 3.52 2.60 -10.90
C SER A 71 2.91 3.23 -9.64
N ASP A 72 1.92 4.10 -9.79
CA ASP A 72 1.18 4.66 -8.64
C ASP A 72 0.32 3.59 -7.95
N GLN A 73 -0.32 2.70 -8.71
CA GLN A 73 -1.05 1.55 -8.19
C GLN A 73 -0.16 0.65 -7.33
N CYS A 74 1.06 0.37 -7.81
CA CYS A 74 2.06 -0.40 -7.08
C CYS A 74 2.37 0.23 -5.71
N ARG A 75 2.76 1.52 -5.71
CA ARG A 75 3.12 2.25 -4.47
C ARG A 75 1.95 2.38 -3.50
N ALA A 76 0.74 2.64 -4.02
CA ALA A 76 -0.46 2.75 -3.20
C ALA A 76 -0.81 1.41 -2.54
N LEU A 77 -0.74 0.29 -3.27
CA LEU A 77 -1.00 -1.05 -2.75
C LEU A 77 0.04 -1.45 -1.69
N ALA A 78 1.33 -1.22 -1.96
CA ALA A 78 2.40 -1.52 -1.00
C ALA A 78 2.25 -0.71 0.29
N SER A 79 1.88 0.56 0.18
CA SER A 79 1.59 1.42 1.35
C SER A 79 0.36 0.94 2.12
N THR A 80 -0.68 0.44 1.42
CA THR A 80 -1.90 -0.06 2.07
C THR A 80 -1.65 -1.29 2.94
N ALA A 81 -0.59 -2.06 2.68
CA ALA A 81 -0.20 -3.18 3.54
C ALA A 81 -0.01 -2.77 5.02
N TYR A 82 0.44 -1.53 5.27
CA TYR A 82 0.73 -1.04 6.63
C TYR A 82 -0.50 -0.90 7.52
N ILE A 83 -1.65 -0.50 6.96
CA ILE A 83 -2.88 -0.39 7.76
C ILE A 83 -3.44 -1.77 8.15
N PHE A 84 -3.14 -2.81 7.38
CA PHE A 84 -3.55 -4.18 7.70
C PHE A 84 -2.61 -4.91 8.66
N GLN A 85 -1.48 -4.31 9.03
CA GLN A 85 -0.46 -4.92 9.90
C GLN A 85 -1.00 -5.43 11.24
N LYS A 86 -2.02 -4.77 11.79
CA LYS A 86 -2.60 -5.12 13.09
C LYS A 86 -3.95 -5.80 13.00
N SER A 87 -4.65 -5.67 11.87
CA SER A 87 -6.03 -6.14 11.71
C SER A 87 -6.14 -7.43 10.88
N ASP A 88 -5.43 -7.53 9.76
CA ASP A 88 -5.61 -8.64 8.82
C ASP A 88 -4.33 -8.94 8.02
N ASN A 89 -3.55 -9.91 8.52
CA ASN A 89 -2.32 -10.37 7.88
C ASN A 89 -2.54 -10.98 6.49
N LYS A 90 -3.74 -11.47 6.16
CA LYS A 90 -4.05 -12.00 4.83
C LYS A 90 -4.21 -10.86 3.83
N LYS A 91 -4.93 -9.80 4.21
CA LYS A 91 -5.05 -8.59 3.38
C LYS A 91 -3.72 -7.88 3.21
N LEU A 92 -2.86 -7.89 4.23
CA LEU A 92 -1.48 -7.38 4.13
C LEU A 92 -0.71 -8.09 3.02
N LEU A 93 -0.70 -9.44 3.03
CA LEU A 93 -0.01 -10.22 2.01
C LEU A 93 -0.64 -10.04 0.62
N ASP A 94 -1.97 -9.97 0.52
CA ASP A 94 -2.66 -9.66 -0.74
C ASP A 94 -2.21 -8.31 -1.31
N CYS A 95 -2.10 -7.27 -0.48
CA CYS A 95 -1.62 -5.95 -0.90
C CYS A 95 -0.21 -6.03 -1.49
N LEU A 96 0.71 -6.72 -0.81
CA LEU A 96 2.10 -6.90 -1.28
C LEU A 96 2.19 -7.75 -2.55
N GLN A 97 1.36 -8.78 -2.71
CA GLN A 97 1.32 -9.58 -3.93
C GLN A 97 0.75 -8.79 -5.11
N ARG A 98 -0.24 -7.93 -4.86
CA ARG A 98 -0.84 -7.09 -5.88
C ARG A 98 0.05 -5.93 -6.27
N SER A 99 0.87 -5.39 -5.37
CA SER A 99 1.90 -4.42 -5.72
C SER A 99 2.96 -5.03 -6.65
N LEU A 100 3.39 -6.27 -6.41
CA LEU A 100 4.30 -6.99 -7.31
C LEU A 100 3.72 -7.13 -8.72
N LYS A 101 2.45 -7.56 -8.83
CA LYS A 101 1.76 -7.65 -10.14
C LYS A 101 1.65 -6.29 -10.84
N ALA A 102 1.44 -5.21 -10.07
CA ALA A 102 1.39 -3.86 -10.63
C ALA A 102 2.76 -3.41 -11.15
N ALA A 103 3.85 -3.69 -10.43
CA ALA A 103 5.23 -3.42 -10.88
C ALA A 103 5.58 -4.20 -12.15
N ASP A 104 5.21 -5.47 -12.22
CA ASP A 104 5.41 -6.33 -13.40
C ASP A 104 4.65 -5.84 -14.64
N SER A 105 3.53 -5.14 -14.44
CA SER A 105 2.74 -4.56 -15.53
C SER A 105 3.29 -3.22 -16.06
N VAL A 106 4.39 -2.71 -15.51
CA VAL A 106 5.01 -1.46 -15.97
C VAL A 106 5.89 -1.74 -17.18
N MET A 107 5.63 -1.03 -18.28
CA MET A 107 6.33 -1.26 -19.56
C MET A 107 7.79 -0.80 -19.54
N ASP A 108 8.11 0.26 -18.80
CA ASP A 108 9.48 0.73 -18.64
C ASP A 108 10.22 -0.21 -17.67
N SER A 109 11.20 -0.96 -18.18
CA SER A 109 11.94 -1.96 -17.41
C SER A 109 12.74 -1.35 -16.25
N SER A 110 13.24 -0.12 -16.42
CA SER A 110 13.96 0.61 -15.39
C SER A 110 13.02 1.05 -14.27
N GLU A 111 11.85 1.60 -14.61
CA GLU A 111 10.80 1.93 -13.64
C GLU A 111 10.28 0.67 -12.92
N SER A 112 10.02 -0.41 -13.64
CA SER A 112 9.58 -1.70 -13.06
C SER A 112 10.62 -2.25 -12.06
N SER A 113 11.90 -2.25 -12.44
CA SER A 113 13.00 -2.69 -11.58
C SER A 113 13.10 -1.85 -10.30
N LEU A 114 12.96 -0.52 -10.42
CA LEU A 114 12.92 0.37 -9.28
C LEU A 114 11.75 0.05 -8.34
N LEU A 115 10.56 -0.21 -8.88
CA LEU A 115 9.38 -0.57 -8.09
C LEU A 115 9.57 -1.91 -7.36
N PHE A 116 10.21 -2.91 -7.97
CA PHE A 116 10.51 -4.15 -7.27
C PHE A 116 11.46 -3.93 -6.08
N ILE A 117 12.47 -3.06 -6.23
CA ILE A 117 13.36 -2.66 -5.13
C ILE A 117 12.58 -1.92 -4.03
N GLU A 118 11.67 -1.01 -4.40
CA GLU A 118 10.77 -0.35 -3.44
C GLU A 118 9.92 -1.38 -2.68
N ILE A 119 9.34 -2.37 -3.38
CA ILE A 119 8.57 -3.46 -2.76
C ILE A 119 9.44 -4.31 -1.83
N LEU A 120 10.68 -4.62 -2.20
CA LEU A 120 11.60 -5.40 -1.38
C LEU A 120 11.82 -4.75 -0.02
N ASN A 121 11.96 -3.42 0.03
CA ASN A 121 12.06 -2.68 1.29
C ASN A 121 10.82 -2.87 2.18
N HIS A 122 9.62 -2.92 1.60
CA HIS A 122 8.41 -3.24 2.35
C HIS A 122 8.41 -4.67 2.90
N TYR A 123 8.83 -5.65 2.09
CA TYR A 123 8.95 -7.04 2.54
C TYR A 123 9.95 -7.19 3.71
N ILE A 124 11.10 -6.50 3.64
CA ILE A 124 12.09 -6.48 4.72
C ILE A 124 11.48 -5.89 6.00
N TYR A 125 10.83 -4.72 5.89
CA TYR A 125 10.14 -4.11 7.03
C TYR A 125 9.12 -5.05 7.67
N PHE A 126 8.27 -5.70 6.87
CA PHE A 126 7.26 -6.60 7.40
C PHE A 126 7.84 -7.92 7.91
N ASN A 127 8.96 -8.41 7.39
CA ASN A 127 9.65 -9.56 7.95
C ASN A 127 10.21 -9.26 9.34
N GLU A 128 10.79 -8.07 9.55
CA GLU A 128 11.27 -7.65 10.87
C GLU A 128 10.14 -7.51 11.90
N LYS A 129 8.95 -7.04 11.48
CA LYS A 129 7.80 -6.82 12.38
C LYS A 129 6.89 -8.02 12.53
N LEU A 130 6.77 -8.85 11.50
CA LEU A 130 5.84 -9.97 11.37
C LEU A 130 6.53 -11.17 10.67
N PRO A 131 7.59 -11.75 11.25
CA PRO A 131 8.41 -12.78 10.59
C PRO A 131 7.64 -14.06 10.24
N LEU A 132 6.53 -14.33 10.93
CA LEU A 132 5.63 -15.46 10.65
C LEU A 132 4.67 -15.20 9.48
N VAL A 133 4.45 -13.94 9.12
CA VAL A 133 3.57 -13.52 8.03
C VAL A 133 4.40 -13.32 6.75
N VAL A 134 5.42 -12.46 6.85
CA VAL A 134 6.36 -12.22 5.75
C VAL A 134 7.66 -12.92 6.10
N THR A 135 7.86 -14.10 5.53
CA THR A 135 9.04 -14.94 5.76
C THR A 135 10.24 -14.55 4.89
N GLU A 136 11.44 -15.00 5.29
CA GLU A 136 12.69 -14.84 4.52
C GLU A 136 12.58 -15.42 3.10
N LYS A 137 11.76 -16.47 2.91
CA LYS A 137 11.50 -17.05 1.59
C LYS A 137 10.90 -16.02 0.63
N HIS A 138 10.01 -15.16 1.09
CA HIS A 138 9.44 -14.12 0.22
C HIS A 138 10.50 -13.09 -0.21
N ILE A 139 11.38 -12.69 0.71
CA ILE A 139 12.49 -11.76 0.44
C ILE A 139 13.44 -12.38 -0.57
N HIS A 140 13.81 -13.65 -0.36
CA HIS A 140 14.70 -14.39 -1.25
C HIS A 140 14.13 -14.47 -2.67
N ASN A 141 12.88 -14.93 -2.82
CA ASN A 141 12.21 -15.03 -4.11
C ASN A 141 12.13 -13.68 -4.84
N LEU A 142 11.86 -12.59 -4.13
CA LEU A 142 11.81 -11.25 -4.72
C LEU A 142 13.21 -10.76 -5.13
N THR A 143 14.24 -11.09 -4.34
CA THR A 143 15.63 -10.77 -4.67
C THR A 143 16.06 -11.48 -5.96
N GLU A 144 15.72 -12.77 -6.11
CA GLU A 144 15.97 -13.52 -7.35
C GLU A 144 15.25 -12.90 -8.55
N LEU A 145 13.98 -12.50 -8.39
CA LEU A 145 13.21 -11.84 -9.45
C LEU A 145 13.89 -10.54 -9.91
N ILE A 146 14.32 -9.69 -8.96
CA ILE A 146 15.03 -8.44 -9.25
C ILE A 146 16.34 -8.71 -10.00
N GLN A 147 17.12 -9.70 -9.54
CA GLN A 147 18.39 -10.05 -10.17
C GLN A 147 18.21 -10.53 -11.62
N THR A 148 17.17 -11.32 -11.89
CA THR A 148 16.84 -11.76 -13.25
C THR A 148 16.48 -10.57 -14.13
N ASN A 149 15.56 -9.71 -13.69
CA ASN A 149 15.11 -8.56 -14.47
C ASN A 149 16.25 -7.57 -14.78
N LEU A 150 17.18 -7.38 -13.83
CA LEU A 150 18.35 -6.51 -14.04
C LEU A 150 19.35 -7.09 -15.05
N LYS A 151 19.56 -8.41 -15.05
CA LYS A 151 20.44 -9.08 -16.02
C LYS A 151 19.88 -8.96 -17.44
N ASP A 152 18.58 -9.18 -17.59
CA ASP A 152 17.92 -9.08 -18.89
C ASP A 152 18.00 -7.65 -19.44
N SER A 153 17.83 -6.63 -18.58
CA SER A 153 17.95 -5.22 -18.95
C SER A 153 19.37 -4.76 -19.31
N SER A 154 20.40 -5.52 -18.91
CA SER A 154 21.81 -5.21 -19.20
C SER A 154 22.35 -5.84 -20.48
N ASN A 155 21.56 -6.72 -21.11
CA ASN A 155 21.88 -7.39 -22.37
C ASN A 155 21.27 -6.69 -23.60
N ASP A 156 20.51 -5.61 -23.40
CA ASP A 156 20.01 -4.68 -24.44
C ASP A 156 20.90 -3.43 -24.54
#